data_AF-A0A8X6FSX0-F1
#
_entry.id   AF-A0A8X6FSX0-F1
#
_cell.length_a   1.000
_cell.length_b   1.000
_cell.length_c   1.000
_cell.angle_alpha   90.00
_cell.angle_beta   90.00
_cell.angle_gamma   90.00
#
_symmetry.space_group_name_H-M   'P 1'
#
loop_
_entity.id
_entity.type
_entity.pdbx_description
1 polymer ?
#
loop_
_entity_poly.entity_id
_entity_poly.type
_entity_poly.pdbx_seq_one_letter_code
_entity_poly.pdbx_strand_id
1 'polypeptide(L)'
;MDKVKIQLKVWEDTPWTQVDLDALEMQCKVYMRDIKLMDKEMRSWDNFIWLQETIKNILVALRAIHQLRNPAIKERHWTRLSTATQVPLSVTDETPLGELLSLELHRFEDVVESIVERASKELVTERILAELEATWAEIAFEHSTHQRTGYKLLHISDVLIATLEDNQVTSHWRILH
;
A
#
# COMPACT_ATOMS: atom_id res chain seq x y z
N MET A 1 5.50 -34.09 -6.50
CA MET A 1 4.78 -32.91 -7.04
C MET A 1 3.46 -32.66 -6.32
N ASP A 2 2.73 -33.71 -5.91
CA ASP A 2 1.40 -33.55 -5.28
C ASP A 2 1.42 -32.85 -3.92
N LYS A 3 2.46 -33.06 -3.10
CA LYS A 3 2.60 -32.40 -1.80
C LYS A 3 2.73 -30.86 -1.90
N VAL A 4 3.44 -30.38 -2.92
CA VAL A 4 3.60 -28.94 -3.21
C VAL A 4 2.26 -28.34 -3.63
N LYS A 5 1.53 -29.02 -4.52
CA LYS A 5 0.21 -28.58 -4.98
C LYS A 5 -0.82 -28.55 -3.85
N ILE A 6 -0.83 -29.56 -2.98
CA ILE A 6 -1.75 -29.62 -1.83
C ILE A 6 -1.45 -28.52 -0.83
N GLN A 7 -0.17 -28.27 -0.51
CA GLN A 7 0.20 -27.19 0.42
C GLN A 7 -0.13 -25.82 -0.16
N LEU A 8 0.18 -25.57 -1.44
CA LEU A 8 -0.14 -24.31 -2.10
C LEU A 8 -1.65 -24.03 -2.09
N LYS A 9 -2.46 -25.07 -2.33
CA LYS A 9 -3.93 -24.96 -2.36
C LYS A 9 -4.54 -24.56 -1.00
N VAL A 10 -3.97 -25.04 0.11
CA VAL A 10 -4.41 -24.62 1.46
C VAL A 10 -4.20 -23.11 1.66
N TRP A 11 -3.07 -22.58 1.17
CA TRP A 11 -2.79 -21.14 1.27
C TRP A 11 -3.66 -20.32 0.33
N GLU A 12 -3.97 -20.82 -0.86
CA GLU A 12 -4.85 -20.16 -1.83
C GLU A 12 -6.25 -19.89 -1.25
N ASP A 13 -6.77 -20.82 -0.45
CA ASP A 13 -8.11 -20.71 0.17
C ASP A 13 -8.12 -19.84 1.45
N THR A 14 -6.95 -19.45 1.97
CA THR A 14 -6.84 -18.67 3.21
C THR A 14 -7.02 -17.17 2.94
N PRO A 15 -7.73 -16.42 3.81
CA PRO A 15 -7.82 -14.97 3.70
C PRO A 15 -6.44 -14.32 3.62
N TRP A 16 -6.24 -13.48 2.60
CA TRP A 16 -4.94 -12.92 2.29
C TRP A 16 -4.34 -12.07 3.41
N THR A 17 -5.14 -11.58 4.35
CA THR A 17 -4.69 -10.84 5.55
C THR A 17 -4.15 -11.75 6.64
N GLN A 18 -4.63 -13.00 6.71
CA GLN A 18 -4.29 -13.98 7.75
C GLN A 18 -3.13 -14.89 7.33
N VAL A 19 -2.74 -14.88 6.05
CA VAL A 19 -1.61 -15.68 5.57
C VAL A 19 -0.28 -15.17 6.13
N ASP A 20 0.57 -16.08 6.57
CA ASP A 20 1.98 -15.79 6.83
C ASP A 20 2.75 -15.80 5.49
N LEU A 21 2.89 -14.61 4.88
CA LEU A 21 3.57 -14.44 3.59
C LEU A 21 5.06 -14.77 3.67
N ASP A 22 5.70 -14.54 4.82
CA ASP A 22 7.13 -14.82 5.01
C ASP A 22 7.37 -16.33 5.06
N ALA A 23 6.52 -17.07 5.78
CA ALA A 23 6.55 -18.53 5.81
C ALA A 23 6.31 -19.12 4.41
N LEU A 24 5.35 -18.56 3.66
CA LEU A 24 5.04 -18.99 2.30
C LEU A 24 6.19 -18.69 1.33
N GLU A 25 6.82 -17.51 1.43
CA GLU A 25 8.00 -17.16 0.64
C GLU A 25 9.17 -18.11 0.94
N MET A 26 9.39 -18.41 2.23
CA MET A 26 10.42 -19.36 2.66
C MET A 26 10.15 -20.77 2.10
N GLN A 27 8.90 -21.24 2.11
CA GLN A 27 8.52 -22.52 1.51
C GLN A 27 8.77 -22.53 0.00
N CYS A 28 8.39 -21.47 -0.72
CA CYS A 28 8.65 -21.34 -2.15
C CYS A 28 10.16 -21.36 -2.47
N LYS A 29 11.01 -20.73 -1.64
CA LYS A 29 12.47 -20.80 -1.76
C LYS A 29 13.02 -22.20 -1.52
N VAL A 30 12.44 -22.97 -0.61
CA VAL A 30 12.78 -24.39 -0.41
C VAL A 30 12.43 -25.21 -1.64
N TYR A 31 11.22 -25.06 -2.19
CA TYR A 31 10.83 -25.75 -3.42
C TYR A 31 11.74 -25.40 -4.61
N MET A 32 12.15 -24.13 -4.75
CA MET A 32 13.13 -23.72 -5.77
C MET A 32 14.48 -24.41 -5.61
N ARG A 33 14.91 -24.68 -4.36
CA ARG A 33 16.15 -25.43 -4.10
C ARG A 33 15.97 -26.90 -4.46
N ASP A 34 14.86 -27.51 -4.05
CA ASP A 34 14.56 -28.91 -4.33
C ASP A 34 14.48 -29.18 -5.84
N ILE A 35 13.83 -28.28 -6.59
CA ILE A 35 13.79 -28.31 -8.06
C ILE A 35 15.20 -28.30 -8.66
N LYS A 36 16.10 -27.45 -8.15
CA LYS A 36 17.50 -27.40 -8.64
C LYS A 36 18.28 -28.67 -8.34
N LEU A 37 17.93 -29.39 -7.27
CA LEU A 37 18.55 -30.66 -6.88
C LEU A 37 18.04 -31.86 -7.69
N MET A 38 16.95 -31.72 -8.44
CA MET A 38 16.47 -32.76 -9.34
C MET A 38 17.46 -33.02 -10.47
N ASP A 39 17.33 -34.20 -11.09
CA ASP A 39 18.23 -34.67 -12.14
C ASP A 39 18.34 -33.65 -13.28
N LYS A 40 19.56 -33.47 -13.79
CA LYS A 40 19.86 -32.57 -14.90
C LYS A 40 19.09 -32.96 -16.16
N GLU A 41 18.80 -34.25 -16.35
CA GLU A 41 18.00 -34.75 -17.49
C GLU A 41 16.55 -34.24 -17.45
N MET A 42 16.02 -33.95 -16.26
CA MET A 42 14.66 -33.42 -16.10
C MET A 42 14.56 -31.91 -16.39
N ARG A 43 15.69 -31.19 -16.44
CA ARG A 43 15.70 -29.72 -16.58
C ARG A 43 15.21 -29.23 -17.94
N SER A 44 15.26 -30.09 -18.97
CA SER A 44 14.73 -29.80 -20.29
C SER A 44 13.26 -30.17 -20.44
N TRP A 45 12.64 -30.79 -19.44
CA TRP A 45 11.24 -31.19 -19.53
C TRP A 45 10.36 -29.96 -19.36
N ASP A 46 9.36 -29.80 -20.23
CA ASP A 46 8.44 -28.66 -20.20
C ASP A 46 7.76 -28.50 -18.83
N ASN A 47 7.36 -29.62 -18.21
CA ASN A 47 6.77 -29.62 -16.86
C ASN A 47 7.72 -29.08 -15.79
N PHE A 48 9.03 -29.32 -15.93
CA PHE A 48 10.04 -28.83 -15.00
C PHE A 48 10.25 -27.33 -15.16
N ILE A 49 10.37 -26.87 -16.41
CA ILE A 49 10.51 -25.45 -16.75
C ILE A 49 9.29 -24.68 -16.24
N TRP A 50 8.09 -25.17 -16.56
CA TRP A 50 6.82 -24.59 -16.13
C TRP A 50 6.72 -24.50 -14.60
N LEU A 51 7.08 -25.56 -13.86
CA LEU A 51 7.04 -25.54 -12.41
C LEU A 51 8.02 -24.50 -11.83
N GLN A 52 9.23 -24.43 -12.38
CA GLN A 52 10.22 -23.46 -11.94
C GLN A 52 9.76 -22.01 -12.19
N GLU A 53 9.17 -21.74 -13.35
CA GLU A 53 8.60 -20.42 -13.67
C GLU A 53 7.40 -20.09 -12.77
N THR A 54 6.51 -21.04 -12.53
CA THR A 54 5.36 -20.88 -11.64
C THR A 54 5.80 -20.43 -10.24
N ILE A 55 6.80 -21.11 -9.65
CA ILE A 55 7.26 -20.74 -8.30
C ILE A 55 7.96 -19.38 -8.30
N LYS A 56 8.72 -19.04 -9.35
CA LYS A 56 9.30 -17.69 -9.48
C LYS A 56 8.21 -16.61 -9.55
N ASN A 57 7.17 -16.82 -10.34
CA ASN A 57 6.07 -15.88 -10.49
C ASN A 57 5.30 -15.71 -9.17
N ILE A 58 5.08 -16.80 -8.43
CA ILE A 58 4.49 -16.76 -7.09
C ILE A 58 5.37 -15.93 -6.15
N LEU A 59 6.69 -16.12 -6.13
CA LEU A 59 7.59 -15.33 -5.28
C LEU A 59 7.50 -13.82 -5.55
N VAL A 60 7.41 -13.42 -6.83
CA VAL A 60 7.23 -12.00 -7.19
C VAL A 60 5.84 -11.51 -6.77
N ALA A 61 4.79 -12.31 -6.99
CA ALA A 61 3.44 -11.97 -6.57
C ALA A 61 3.33 -11.80 -5.04
N LEU A 62 3.97 -12.67 -4.25
CA LEU A 62 4.00 -12.57 -2.79
C LEU A 62 4.65 -11.27 -2.32
N ARG A 63 5.73 -10.83 -2.97
CA ARG A 63 6.34 -9.52 -2.68
C ARG A 63 5.38 -8.38 -2.97
N ALA A 64 4.69 -8.41 -4.11
CA ALA A 64 3.69 -7.40 -4.46
C ALA A 64 2.54 -7.38 -3.44
N ILE A 65 2.04 -8.54 -3.03
CA ILE A 65 0.99 -8.68 -2.01
C ILE A 65 1.46 -8.13 -0.66
N HIS A 66 2.72 -8.37 -0.28
CA HIS A 66 3.30 -7.80 0.93
C HIS A 66 3.28 -6.26 0.90
N GLN A 67 3.59 -5.64 -0.25
CA GLN A 67 3.51 -4.18 -0.39
C GLN A 67 2.06 -3.68 -0.34
N LEU A 68 1.11 -4.42 -0.94
CA LEU A 68 -0.31 -4.09 -0.96
C LEU A 68 -0.99 -4.19 0.42
N ARG A 69 -0.36 -4.85 1.41
CA ARG A 69 -0.79 -4.80 2.82
C ARG A 69 -0.56 -3.44 3.51
N ASN A 70 0.06 -2.48 2.82
CA ASN A 70 0.29 -1.15 3.37
C ASN A 70 -1.06 -0.49 3.75
N PRO A 71 -1.26 -0.05 5.02
CA PRO A 71 -2.53 0.52 5.47
C PRO A 71 -2.89 1.86 4.80
N ALA A 72 -1.95 2.49 4.09
CA ALA A 72 -2.23 3.65 3.26
C ALA A 72 -3.08 3.30 2.02
N ILE A 73 -3.12 2.02 1.63
CA ILE A 73 -3.94 1.53 0.53
C ILE A 73 -5.41 1.60 0.92
N LYS A 74 -6.21 2.13 0.01
CA LYS A 74 -7.65 2.39 0.10
C LYS A 74 -8.32 1.98 -1.20
N GLU A 75 -9.65 1.96 -1.23
CA GLU A 75 -10.45 1.54 -2.38
C GLU A 75 -10.02 2.15 -3.72
N ARG A 76 -9.71 3.46 -3.75
CA ARG A 76 -9.21 4.15 -4.95
C ARG A 76 -7.93 3.54 -5.54
N HIS A 77 -7.06 2.97 -4.71
CA HIS A 77 -5.82 2.32 -5.12
C HIS A 77 -6.12 0.92 -5.70
N TRP A 78 -7.05 0.19 -5.08
CA TRP A 78 -7.55 -1.08 -5.62
C TRP A 78 -8.22 -0.90 -6.98
N THR A 79 -9.00 0.17 -7.18
CA THR A 79 -9.59 0.51 -8.49
C THR A 79 -8.52 0.77 -9.55
N ARG A 80 -7.42 1.44 -9.19
CA ARG A 80 -6.28 1.66 -10.11
C ARG A 80 -5.60 0.36 -10.47
N LEU A 81 -5.37 -0.52 -9.49
CA LEU A 81 -4.78 -1.84 -9.73
C LEU A 81 -5.69 -2.68 -10.64
N SER A 82 -6.98 -2.73 -10.35
CA SER A 82 -8.03 -3.37 -11.17
C SER A 82 -8.00 -2.91 -12.63
N THR A 83 -7.82 -1.61 -12.84
CA THR A 83 -7.73 -1.03 -14.20
C THR A 83 -6.46 -1.47 -14.93
N ALA A 84 -5.33 -1.56 -14.22
CA ALA A 84 -4.06 -1.97 -14.79
C ALA A 84 -4.02 -3.47 -15.12
N THR A 85 -4.57 -4.31 -14.24
CA THR A 85 -4.63 -5.77 -14.43
C THR A 85 -5.77 -6.19 -15.36
N GLN A 86 -6.73 -5.30 -15.62
CA GLN A 86 -7.98 -5.59 -16.35
C GLN A 86 -8.84 -6.67 -15.69
N VAL A 87 -8.63 -6.91 -14.39
CA VAL A 87 -9.40 -7.86 -13.59
C VAL A 87 -10.26 -7.06 -12.62
N PRO A 88 -11.61 -7.21 -12.64
CA PRO A 88 -12.47 -6.53 -11.69
C PRO A 88 -12.15 -7.01 -10.27
N LEU A 89 -11.53 -6.13 -9.49
CA LEU A 89 -11.12 -6.41 -8.12
C LEU A 89 -12.01 -5.71 -7.11
N SER A 90 -12.53 -6.49 -6.17
CA SER A 90 -13.12 -6.02 -4.92
C SER A 90 -12.38 -6.70 -3.77
N VAL A 91 -11.21 -6.17 -3.43
CA VAL A 91 -10.37 -6.74 -2.37
C VAL A 91 -10.93 -6.32 -1.01
N THR A 92 -11.26 -7.31 -0.19
CA THR A 92 -11.64 -7.17 1.21
C THR A 92 -10.67 -7.97 2.07
N ASP A 93 -10.72 -7.82 3.40
CA ASP A 93 -9.84 -8.56 4.29
C ASP A 93 -10.05 -10.09 4.22
N GLU A 94 -11.22 -10.50 3.73
CA GLU A 94 -11.65 -11.89 3.56
C GLU A 94 -11.29 -12.47 2.18
N THR A 95 -10.75 -11.66 1.26
CA THR A 95 -10.37 -12.12 -0.09
C THR A 95 -9.37 -13.28 0.02
N PRO A 96 -9.60 -14.43 -0.63
CA PRO A 96 -8.64 -15.53 -0.63
C PRO A 96 -7.31 -15.12 -1.28
N LEU A 97 -6.18 -15.60 -0.75
CA LEU A 97 -4.87 -15.34 -1.35
C LEU A 97 -4.80 -15.80 -2.80
N GLY A 98 -5.47 -16.89 -3.15
CA GLY A 98 -5.54 -17.43 -4.51
C GLY A 98 -6.10 -16.43 -5.51
N GLU A 99 -7.07 -15.61 -5.10
CA GLU A 99 -7.61 -14.55 -5.97
C GLU A 99 -6.55 -13.49 -6.27
N LEU A 100 -5.74 -13.09 -5.28
CA LEU A 100 -4.65 -12.15 -5.50
C LEU A 100 -3.51 -12.74 -6.34
N LEU A 101 -3.19 -14.02 -6.13
CA LEU A 101 -2.18 -14.72 -6.94
C LEU A 101 -2.60 -14.86 -8.41
N SER A 102 -3.91 -14.97 -8.66
CA SER A 102 -4.48 -15.05 -10.02
C SER A 102 -4.34 -13.76 -10.83
N LEU A 103 -4.03 -12.63 -10.19
CA LEU A 103 -3.81 -11.34 -10.84
C LEU A 103 -2.51 -11.23 -11.63
N GLU A 104 -1.67 -12.27 -11.56
CA GLU A 104 -0.37 -12.30 -12.24
C GLU A 104 0.47 -11.06 -11.90
N LEU A 105 0.49 -10.65 -10.62
CA LEU A 105 1.17 -9.42 -10.17
C LEU A 105 2.65 -9.34 -10.56
N HIS A 106 3.28 -10.48 -10.86
CA HIS A 106 4.62 -10.56 -11.44
C HIS A 106 4.79 -9.78 -12.77
N ARG A 107 3.69 -9.44 -13.44
CA ARG A 107 3.68 -8.62 -14.67
C ARG A 107 3.44 -7.13 -14.42
N PHE A 108 3.12 -6.76 -13.17
CA PHE A 108 2.68 -5.43 -12.76
C PHE A 108 3.46 -4.89 -11.56
N GLU A 109 4.69 -5.35 -11.34
CA GLU A 109 5.51 -4.97 -10.18
C GLU A 109 5.68 -3.45 -10.07
N ASP A 110 6.06 -2.78 -11.17
CA ASP A 110 6.21 -1.31 -11.22
C ASP A 110 4.89 -0.57 -10.90
N VAL A 111 3.76 -1.14 -11.32
CA VAL A 111 2.44 -0.55 -11.07
C VAL A 111 2.10 -0.66 -9.59
N VAL A 112 2.35 -1.83 -8.97
CA VAL A 112 2.13 -2.05 -7.55
C VAL A 112 3.01 -1.10 -6.73
N GLU A 113 4.30 -1.02 -7.06
CA GLU A 113 5.25 -0.14 -6.37
C GLU A 113 4.80 1.33 -6.46
N SER A 114 4.43 1.80 -7.66
CA SER A 114 3.94 3.16 -7.85
C SER A 114 2.65 3.44 -7.07
N ILE A 115 1.71 2.47 -7.02
CA ILE A 115 0.47 2.62 -6.26
C ILE A 115 0.77 2.75 -4.76
N VAL A 116 1.66 1.91 -4.22
CA VAL A 116 2.01 1.89 -2.80
C VAL A 116 2.77 3.15 -2.39
N GLU A 117 3.70 3.62 -3.23
CA GLU A 117 4.42 4.86 -3.01
C GLU A 117 3.45 6.05 -2.96
N ARG A 118 2.53 6.14 -3.95
CA ARG A 118 1.53 7.20 -4.00
C ARG A 118 0.58 7.15 -2.81
N ALA A 119 0.09 5.97 -2.44
CA ALA A 119 -0.77 5.80 -1.27
C ALA A 119 -0.07 6.30 0.00
N SER A 120 1.20 5.96 0.19
CA SER A 120 1.99 6.39 1.34
C SER A 120 2.15 7.91 1.39
N LYS A 121 2.44 8.55 0.25
CA LYS A 121 2.51 10.02 0.15
C LYS A 121 1.15 10.67 0.43
N GLU A 122 0.07 10.12 -0.13
CA GLU A 122 -1.29 10.59 0.09
C GLU A 122 -1.66 10.53 1.57
N LEU A 123 -1.35 9.44 2.28
CA LEU A 123 -1.61 9.31 3.72
C LEU A 123 -0.88 10.38 4.55
N VAL A 124 0.38 10.68 4.22
CA VAL A 124 1.13 11.75 4.88
C VAL A 124 0.48 13.11 4.65
N THR A 125 0.05 13.39 3.41
CA THR A 125 -0.66 14.64 3.10
C THR A 125 -2.00 14.72 3.83
N GLU A 126 -2.79 13.65 3.84
CA GLU A 126 -4.08 13.58 4.55
C GLU A 126 -3.91 13.84 6.06
N ARG A 127 -2.88 13.27 6.70
CA ARG A 127 -2.58 13.53 8.12
C ARG A 127 -2.29 14.99 8.39
N ILE A 128 -1.51 15.63 7.53
CA ILE A 128 -1.12 17.03 7.72
C ILE A 128 -2.29 17.96 7.45
N LEU A 129 -3.13 17.66 6.46
CA LEU A 129 -4.38 18.40 6.27
C LEU A 129 -5.29 18.28 7.50
N ALA A 130 -5.38 17.10 8.12
CA ALA A 130 -6.15 16.92 9.35
C ALA A 130 -5.56 17.70 10.54
N GLU A 131 -4.24 17.75 10.69
CA GLU A 131 -3.56 18.56 11.71
C GLU A 131 -3.81 20.07 11.50
N LEU A 132 -3.75 20.53 10.24
CA LEU A 132 -4.09 21.91 9.87
C LEU A 132 -5.53 22.22 10.22
N GLU A 133 -6.48 21.35 9.82
CA GLU A 133 -7.90 21.52 10.12
C GLU A 133 -8.16 21.59 11.62
N ALA A 134 -7.55 20.70 12.41
CA ALA A 134 -7.65 20.71 13.87
C ALA A 134 -7.10 22.02 14.47
N THR A 135 -5.94 22.48 14.00
CA THR A 135 -5.32 23.74 14.45
C THR A 135 -6.25 24.92 14.19
N TRP A 136 -6.83 25.02 12.98
CA TRP A 136 -7.72 26.12 12.61
C TRP A 136 -9.12 26.02 13.23
N ALA A 137 -9.56 24.84 13.63
CA ALA A 137 -10.82 24.65 14.35
C ALA A 137 -10.77 25.22 15.78
N GLU A 138 -9.60 25.20 16.42
CA GLU A 138 -9.41 25.67 17.79
C GLU A 138 -9.03 27.16 17.88
N ILE A 139 -8.48 27.73 16.80
CA ILE A 139 -8.11 29.13 16.74
C ILE A 139 -9.35 30.02 16.79
N ALA A 140 -9.43 30.84 17.85
CA ALA A 140 -10.43 31.90 17.99
C ALA A 140 -9.74 33.26 17.94
N PHE A 141 -10.34 34.21 17.21
CA PHE A 141 -9.83 35.58 17.18
C PHE A 141 -10.02 36.26 18.53
N GLU A 142 -8.93 36.80 19.06
CA GLU A 142 -8.97 37.62 20.26
C GLU A 142 -9.53 39.01 19.91
N HIS A 143 -10.17 39.64 20.89
CA HIS A 143 -10.75 40.97 20.72
C HIS A 143 -10.31 41.86 21.88
N SER A 144 -9.95 43.10 21.56
CA SER A 144 -9.64 44.14 22.54
C SER A 144 -10.67 45.27 22.45
N THR A 145 -10.88 46.01 23.54
CA THR A 145 -11.82 47.14 23.54
C THR A 145 -11.06 48.45 23.37
N HIS A 146 -11.47 49.27 22.41
CA HIS A 146 -10.87 50.58 22.22
C HIS A 146 -11.23 51.53 23.37
N GLN A 147 -10.24 52.00 24.13
CA GLN A 147 -10.44 52.73 25.38
C GLN A 147 -11.25 54.03 25.25
N ARG A 148 -11.22 54.69 24.09
CA ARG A 148 -11.89 55.99 23.87
C ARG A 148 -13.28 55.88 23.23
N THR A 149 -13.56 54.81 22.49
CA THR A 149 -14.81 54.68 21.72
C THR A 149 -15.65 53.46 22.12
N GLY A 150 -15.11 52.55 22.93
CA GLY A 150 -15.80 51.34 23.38
C GLY A 150 -16.00 50.25 22.32
N TYR A 151 -15.50 50.44 21.09
CA TYR A 151 -15.63 49.45 20.02
C TYR A 151 -14.74 48.23 20.26
N LYS A 152 -15.24 47.04 19.88
CA LYS A 152 -14.43 45.82 19.82
C LYS A 152 -13.50 45.89 18.61
N LEU A 153 -12.22 45.82 18.87
CA LEU A 153 -11.15 45.71 17.88
C LEU A 153 -10.69 44.26 17.83
N LEU A 154 -10.47 43.76 16.61
CA LEU A 154 -9.83 42.47 16.41
C LEU A 154 -8.37 42.57 16.91
N HIS A 155 -7.96 41.64 17.76
CA HIS A 155 -6.57 41.47 18.15
C HIS A 155 -6.02 40.23 17.46
N ILE A 156 -5.02 40.45 16.61
CA ILE A 156 -4.26 39.38 15.97
C ILE A 156 -3.01 39.21 16.80
N SER A 157 -2.86 38.05 17.45
CA SER A 157 -1.67 37.74 18.23
C SER A 157 -0.50 37.35 17.31
N ASP A 158 0.74 37.60 17.76
CA ASP A 158 1.94 37.17 17.02
C ASP A 158 1.99 35.64 16.83
N VAL A 159 1.38 34.90 17.77
CA VAL A 159 1.21 33.44 17.68
C VAL A 159 0.32 33.08 16.49
N LEU A 160 -0.79 33.79 16.28
CA LEU A 160 -1.69 33.54 15.15
C LEU A 160 -0.98 33.78 13.81
N ILE A 161 -0.17 34.83 13.72
CA ILE A 161 0.60 35.16 12.51
C ILE A 161 1.66 34.08 12.26
N ALA A 162 2.42 33.69 13.28
CA ALA A 162 3.43 32.65 13.16
C ALA A 162 2.82 31.30 12.72
N THR A 163 1.70 30.88 13.30
CA THR A 163 0.98 29.67 12.89
C THR A 163 0.47 29.76 11.45
N LEU A 164 -0.01 30.93 11.01
CA LEU A 164 -0.43 31.14 9.63
C LEU A 164 0.73 31.00 8.65
N GLU A 165 1.87 31.63 8.94
CA GLU A 165 3.06 31.60 8.10
C GLU A 165 3.64 30.19 7.96
N ASP A 166 3.77 29.45 9.07
CA ASP A 166 4.24 28.05 9.07
C ASP A 166 3.31 27.12 8.26
N ASN A 167 1.99 27.30 8.40
CA ASN A 167 1.00 26.53 7.66
C ASN A 167 1.02 26.85 6.15
N GLN A 168 1.31 28.10 5.78
CA GLN A 168 1.45 28.51 4.39
C GLN A 168 2.69 27.89 3.73
N VAL A 169 3.84 27.89 4.42
CA VAL A 169 5.09 27.25 3.92
C VAL A 169 4.89 25.75 3.72
N THR A 170 4.24 25.09 4.68
CA THR A 170 3.95 23.65 4.65
C THR A 170 3.04 23.27 3.47
N SER A 171 2.05 24.12 3.17
CA SER A 171 1.14 23.93 2.04
C SER A 171 1.83 24.20 0.70
N HIS A 172 2.64 25.26 0.62
CA HIS A 172 3.32 25.68 -0.61
C HIS A 172 4.42 24.69 -1.04
N TRP A 173 5.21 24.17 -0.11
CA TRP A 173 6.25 23.18 -0.41
C TRP A 173 5.71 21.91 -1.08
N ARG A 174 4.45 21.54 -0.80
CA ARG A 174 3.79 20.34 -1.33
C ARG A 174 3.00 20.52 -2.61
N ILE A 175 2.64 21.74 -3.00
CA ILE A 175 2.05 21.97 -4.33
C ILE A 175 3.12 21.88 -5.42
N LEU A 176 4.39 22.10 -5.06
CA LEU A 176 5.53 22.13 -5.98
C LEU A 176 6.30 20.80 -6.09
N HIS A 177 6.04 19.80 -5.24
CA HIS A 177 6.74 18.50 -5.22
C HIS A 177 5.75 17.35 -5.03
#